data_AF-A0A9X7RIG1-F1
#
_entry.id   AF-A0A9X7RIG1-F1
#
_cell.length_a   1.000
_cell.length_b   1.000
_cell.length_c   1.000
_cell.angle_alpha   90.00
_cell.angle_beta   90.00
_cell.angle_gamma   90.00
#
_symmetry.space_group_name_H-M   'P 1'
#
loop_
_entity.id
_entity.type
_entity.pdbx_description
1 polymer ?
#
loop_
_entity_poly.entity_id
_entity_poly.type
_entity_poly.pdbx_seq_one_letter_code
_entity_poly.pdbx_strand_id
1 'polypeptide(L)'
;MSQKIAPVELTLEEPVEHDGKTFDKLTFARKRKVRDLVAADDYKSILQKTGAVYASMAGVPAEVIFDLNADDYAALEEQVAPLMGKSWEDVKMSLVTEEAMNYGLREGIQAEMARRAQNSD
;
A
#
# COMPACT_ATOMS: atom_id res chain seq x y z
N MET A 1 -6.88 -6.95 -27.52
CA MET A 1 -7.18 -8.31 -27.00
C MET A 1 -7.13 -8.24 -25.48
N SER A 2 -8.28 -8.34 -24.81
CA SER A 2 -8.35 -8.35 -23.35
C SER A 2 -7.80 -9.67 -22.85
N GLN A 3 -6.55 -9.67 -22.38
CA GLN A 3 -5.95 -10.82 -21.71
C GLN A 3 -6.84 -11.13 -20.49
N LYS A 4 -7.64 -12.21 -20.57
CA LYS A 4 -8.42 -12.72 -19.43
C LYS A 4 -7.42 -13.22 -18.41
N ILE A 5 -7.23 -12.47 -17.34
CA ILE A 5 -6.40 -12.88 -16.23
C ILE A 5 -7.31 -13.70 -15.32
N ALA A 6 -6.84 -14.85 -14.84
CA ALA A 6 -7.58 -15.59 -13.84
C ALA A 6 -7.72 -14.73 -12.57
N PRO A 7 -8.90 -14.70 -11.94
CA PRO A 7 -9.04 -14.07 -10.63
C PRO A 7 -8.08 -14.74 -9.65
N VAL A 8 -7.37 -13.94 -8.86
CA VAL A 8 -6.54 -14.43 -7.76
C VAL A 8 -7.39 -14.42 -6.50
N GLU A 9 -7.47 -15.55 -5.83
CA GLU A 9 -8.24 -15.73 -4.60
C GLU A 9 -7.28 -16.08 -3.48
N LEU A 10 -7.16 -15.19 -2.50
CA LEU A 10 -6.37 -15.40 -1.30
C LEU A 10 -7.34 -15.73 -0.16
N THR A 11 -7.22 -16.92 0.41
CA THR A 11 -7.93 -17.28 1.65
C THR A 11 -7.06 -16.81 2.81
N LEU A 12 -7.64 -16.03 3.71
CA LEU A 12 -6.94 -15.50 4.87
C LEU A 12 -6.85 -16.60 5.94
N GLU A 13 -5.67 -16.75 6.55
CA GLU A 13 -5.51 -17.65 7.69
C GLU A 13 -6.30 -17.15 8.90
N GLU A 14 -6.28 -15.83 9.10
CA GLU A 14 -7.07 -15.16 10.12
C GLU A 14 -8.15 -14.27 9.47
N PRO A 15 -9.44 -14.59 9.65
CA PRO A 15 -10.51 -13.77 9.10
C PRO A 15 -10.54 -12.40 9.77
N VAL A 16 -10.61 -11.35 8.96
CA VAL A 16 -10.64 -9.97 9.43
C VAL A 16 -12.09 -9.48 9.51
N GLU A 17 -12.47 -8.86 10.63
CA GLU A 17 -13.78 -8.25 10.79
C GLU A 17 -13.71 -6.73 10.61
N HIS A 18 -14.47 -6.20 9.65
CA HIS A 18 -14.54 -4.77 9.42
C HIS A 18 -15.96 -4.35 9.01
N ASP A 19 -16.47 -3.29 9.64
CA ASP A 19 -17.84 -2.77 9.40
C ASP A 19 -18.94 -3.83 9.56
N GLY A 20 -18.77 -4.76 10.51
CA GLY A 20 -19.71 -5.87 10.75
C GLY A 20 -19.71 -6.94 9.65
N LYS A 21 -18.71 -6.95 8.77
CA LYS A 21 -18.48 -7.99 7.77
C LYS A 21 -17.20 -8.73 8.09
N THR A 22 -17.28 -10.05 8.11
CA THR A 22 -16.12 -10.93 8.19
C THR A 22 -15.59 -11.18 6.78
N PHE A 23 -14.30 -10.94 6.60
CA PHE A 23 -13.56 -11.22 5.38
C PHE A 23 -12.67 -12.43 5.65
N ASP A 24 -13.07 -13.61 5.16
CA ASP A 24 -12.24 -14.83 5.18
C ASP A 24 -11.43 -15.00 3.88
N LYS A 25 -11.83 -14.29 2.82
CA LYS A 25 -11.23 -14.41 1.49
C LYS A 25 -11.20 -13.09 0.76
N LEU A 26 -10.05 -12.80 0.15
CA LEU A 26 -9.85 -11.65 -0.74
C LEU A 26 -9.82 -12.12 -2.19
N THR A 27 -10.58 -11.44 -3.06
CA THR A 27 -10.68 -11.80 -4.48
C THR A 27 -10.24 -10.65 -5.37
N PHE A 28 -9.21 -10.88 -6.17
CA PHE A 28 -8.65 -9.93 -7.12
C PHE A 28 -9.07 -10.30 -8.54
N ALA A 29 -10.24 -9.81 -8.95
CA ALA A 29 -10.84 -10.17 -10.25
C ALA A 29 -10.30 -9.38 -11.45
N ARG A 30 -9.34 -8.46 -11.26
CA ARG A 30 -8.88 -7.54 -12.31
C ARG A 30 -7.43 -7.08 -12.12
N LYS A 31 -6.81 -6.68 -13.24
CA LYS A 31 -5.56 -5.90 -13.25
C LYS A 31 -5.74 -4.56 -12.53
N ARG A 32 -4.66 -4.09 -11.90
CA ARG A 32 -4.56 -2.74 -11.33
C ARG A 32 -4.94 -1.70 -12.39
N LYS A 33 -5.80 -0.76 -12.02
CA LYS A 33 -6.19 0.41 -12.81
C LYS A 33 -5.63 1.67 -12.17
N VAL A 34 -5.58 2.76 -12.94
CA VAL A 34 -5.11 4.07 -12.44
C VAL A 34 -5.92 4.52 -11.21
N ARG A 35 -7.22 4.23 -11.13
CA ARG A 35 -8.04 4.54 -9.95
C ARG A 35 -7.52 3.91 -8.65
N ASP A 36 -6.87 2.75 -8.74
CA ASP A 36 -6.32 2.07 -7.56
C ASP A 36 -5.06 2.78 -7.06
N LEU A 37 -4.32 3.47 -7.94
CA LEU A 37 -3.23 4.36 -7.56
C LEU A 37 -3.74 5.64 -6.90
N VAL A 38 -4.86 6.18 -7.36
CA VAL A 38 -5.50 7.35 -6.75
C VAL A 38 -5.96 7.02 -5.32
N ALA A 39 -6.43 5.80 -5.06
CA ALA A 39 -6.79 5.36 -3.72
C ALA A 39 -5.60 5.38 -2.72
N ALA A 40 -4.36 5.31 -3.23
CA ALA A 40 -3.17 5.42 -2.40
C ALA A 40 -2.85 6.86 -1.98
N ASP A 41 -3.36 7.86 -2.71
CA ASP A 41 -3.04 9.28 -2.47
C ASP A 41 -3.62 9.81 -1.15
N ASP A 42 -4.72 9.22 -0.68
CA ASP A 42 -5.33 9.50 0.63
C ASP A 42 -4.43 9.11 1.81
N TYR A 43 -3.39 8.31 1.59
CA TYR A 43 -2.53 7.76 2.62
C TYR A 43 -1.13 8.37 2.62
N LYS A 44 -0.54 8.48 3.81
CA LYS A 44 0.76 9.15 4.01
C LYS A 44 1.92 8.17 3.98
N SER A 45 1.78 7.06 4.69
CA SER A 45 2.86 6.07 4.83
C SER A 45 2.85 5.07 3.69
N ILE A 46 4.03 4.61 3.29
CA ILE A 46 4.15 3.70 2.16
C ILE A 46 3.36 2.40 2.31
N LEU A 47 3.40 1.77 3.48
CA LEU A 47 2.61 0.56 3.77
C LEU A 47 1.12 0.83 3.59
N GLN A 48 0.66 2.01 4.00
CA GLN A 48 -0.74 2.40 3.86
C GLN A 48 -1.08 2.64 2.39
N LYS A 49 -0.20 3.32 1.65
CA LYS A 49 -0.35 3.55 0.20
C LYS A 49 -0.44 2.21 -0.55
N THR A 50 0.48 1.28 -0.31
CA THR A 50 0.47 -0.04 -0.98
C THR A 50 -0.75 -0.86 -0.58
N GLY A 51 -1.10 -0.90 0.71
CA GLY A 51 -2.28 -1.59 1.21
C GLY A 51 -3.57 -1.03 0.62
N ALA A 52 -3.69 0.29 0.44
CA ALA A 52 -4.83 0.92 -0.21
C ALA A 52 -4.99 0.53 -1.68
N VAL A 53 -3.88 0.38 -2.42
CA VAL A 53 -3.92 -0.15 -3.80
C VAL A 53 -4.51 -1.56 -3.80
N TYR A 54 -4.02 -2.44 -2.92
CA TYR A 54 -4.51 -3.81 -2.82
C TYR A 54 -5.99 -3.87 -2.42
N ALA A 55 -6.39 -3.08 -1.44
CA ALA A 55 -7.76 -2.96 -0.98
C ALA A 55 -8.70 -2.52 -2.11
N SER A 56 -8.32 -1.47 -2.86
CA SER A 56 -9.08 -0.98 -4.01
C SER A 56 -9.21 -2.03 -5.13
N MET A 57 -8.19 -2.89 -5.29
CA MET A 57 -8.23 -3.98 -6.26
C MET A 57 -9.17 -5.12 -5.84
N ALA A 58 -9.11 -5.51 -4.55
CA ALA A 58 -10.01 -6.50 -3.96
C ALA A 58 -11.45 -5.96 -3.73
N GLY A 59 -11.63 -4.64 -3.79
CA GLY A 59 -12.91 -4.00 -3.50
C GLY A 59 -13.28 -4.03 -2.01
N VAL A 60 -12.28 -4.10 -1.14
CA VAL A 60 -12.42 -4.08 0.32
C VAL A 60 -11.89 -2.75 0.89
N PRO A 61 -12.28 -2.38 2.12
CA PRO A 61 -11.68 -1.25 2.84
C PRO A 61 -10.18 -1.46 3.09
N ALA A 62 -9.40 -0.39 3.08
CA ALA A 62 -7.95 -0.48 3.33
C ALA A 62 -7.63 -1.01 4.73
N GLU A 63 -8.49 -0.74 5.71
CA GLU A 63 -8.41 -1.27 7.06
C GLU A 63 -8.42 -2.80 7.09
N VAL A 64 -9.14 -3.46 6.17
CA VAL A 64 -9.12 -4.93 6.06
C VAL A 64 -7.73 -5.44 5.68
N ILE A 65 -7.01 -4.70 4.83
CA ILE A 65 -5.63 -5.06 4.45
C ILE A 65 -4.63 -4.71 5.56
N PHE A 66 -4.89 -3.67 6.35
CA PHE A 66 -4.03 -3.25 7.45
C PHE A 66 -4.15 -4.15 8.68
N ASP A 67 -5.30 -4.81 8.85
CA ASP A 67 -5.55 -5.77 9.93
C ASP A 67 -5.04 -7.19 9.59
N LEU A 68 -4.55 -7.40 8.37
CA LEU A 68 -3.90 -8.67 8.00
C LEU A 68 -2.64 -8.89 8.84
N ASN A 69 -2.44 -10.15 9.24
CA ASN A 69 -1.17 -10.56 9.81
C ASN A 69 -0.04 -10.50 8.76
N ALA A 70 1.21 -10.60 9.22
CA ALA A 70 2.38 -10.45 8.35
C ALA A 70 2.47 -11.55 7.28
N ASP A 71 2.05 -12.78 7.61
CA ASP A 71 2.07 -13.94 6.71
C ASP A 71 1.04 -13.81 5.58
N ASP A 72 -0.20 -13.44 5.90
CA ASP A 72 -1.28 -13.16 4.94
C ASP A 72 -0.91 -11.97 4.04
N TYR A 73 -0.29 -10.93 4.60
CA TYR A 73 0.19 -9.79 3.81
C TYR A 73 1.30 -10.21 2.83
N ALA A 74 2.25 -11.05 3.27
CA ALA A 74 3.30 -11.56 2.40
C ALA A 74 2.73 -12.44 1.28
N ALA A 75 1.78 -13.33 1.60
CA ALA A 75 1.10 -14.16 0.63
C ALA A 75 0.29 -13.33 -0.38
N LEU A 76 -0.36 -12.25 0.09
CA LEU A 76 -1.05 -11.29 -0.76
C LEU A 76 -0.10 -10.64 -1.77
N GLU A 77 1.06 -10.15 -1.33
CA GLU A 77 2.02 -9.51 -2.23
C GLU A 77 2.49 -10.47 -3.34
N GLU A 78 2.79 -11.72 -2.98
CA GLU A 78 3.26 -12.74 -3.93
C GLU A 78 2.17 -13.10 -4.96
N GLN A 79 0.94 -13.34 -4.50
CA GLN A 79 -0.14 -13.76 -5.38
C GLN A 79 -0.68 -12.63 -6.25
N VAL A 80 -0.66 -11.39 -5.75
CA VAL A 80 -1.19 -10.22 -6.48
C VAL A 80 -0.13 -9.60 -7.40
N ALA A 81 1.17 -9.84 -7.20
CA ALA A 81 2.26 -9.39 -8.06
C ALA A 81 1.97 -9.47 -9.58
N PRO A 82 1.49 -10.61 -10.16
CA PRO A 82 1.18 -10.70 -11.59
C PRO A 82 0.05 -9.77 -12.05
N LEU A 83 -0.83 -9.33 -11.16
CA LEU A 83 -1.95 -8.42 -11.45
C LEU A 83 -1.57 -6.94 -11.40
N MET A 84 -0.42 -6.60 -10.80
CA MET A 84 0.02 -5.22 -10.61
C MET A 84 0.70 -4.62 -11.85
N GLY A 85 1.21 -5.49 -12.74
CA GLY A 85 1.88 -5.12 -13.98
C GLY A 85 3.39 -4.87 -13.82
N LYS A 86 4.12 -4.86 -14.93
CA LYS A 86 5.60 -4.85 -14.96
C LYS A 86 6.27 -3.66 -14.24
N SER A 87 5.58 -2.53 -14.09
CA SER A 87 6.09 -1.35 -13.36
C SER A 87 5.66 -1.30 -11.90
N TRP A 88 5.11 -2.37 -11.32
CA TRP A 88 4.69 -2.30 -9.91
C TRP A 88 5.86 -2.10 -8.96
N GLU A 89 6.95 -2.84 -9.15
CA GLU A 89 8.17 -2.66 -8.35
C GLU A 89 8.73 -1.25 -8.48
N ASP A 90 8.70 -0.68 -9.70
CA ASP A 90 9.11 0.70 -9.98
C ASP A 90 8.22 1.72 -9.26
N VAL A 91 6.90 1.51 -9.28
CA VAL A 91 5.94 2.35 -8.53
C VAL A 91 6.16 2.22 -7.03
N LYS A 92 6.32 1.00 -6.49
CA LYS A 92 6.60 0.77 -5.07
C LYS A 92 7.89 1.47 -4.68
N MET A 93 8.95 1.36 -5.50
CA MET A 93 10.22 2.03 -5.28
C MET A 93 10.11 3.55 -5.35
N SER A 94 9.30 4.10 -6.26
CA SER A 94 9.03 5.54 -6.32
C SER A 94 8.33 6.03 -5.05
N LEU A 95 7.38 5.26 -4.50
CA LEU A 95 6.76 5.56 -3.21
C LEU A 95 7.78 5.50 -2.06
N VAL A 96 8.70 4.52 -2.07
CA VAL A 96 9.78 4.39 -1.06
C VAL A 96 10.70 5.61 -1.12
N THR A 97 11.10 5.99 -2.34
CA THR A 97 12.03 7.10 -2.56
C THR A 97 11.42 8.43 -2.14
N GLU A 98 10.14 8.65 -2.43
CA GLU A 98 9.41 9.84 -1.99
C GLU A 98 9.36 9.95 -0.46
N GLU A 99 9.05 8.86 0.24
CA GLU A 99 9.02 8.83 1.71
C GLU A 99 10.42 9.09 2.32
N ALA A 100 11.46 8.47 1.76
CA ALA A 100 12.85 8.67 2.19
C ALA A 100 13.33 10.12 1.97
N MET A 101 12.98 10.74 0.84
CA MET A 101 13.29 12.14 0.56
C MET A 101 12.57 13.08 1.53
N ASN A 102 11.30 12.83 1.82
CA ASN A 102 10.53 13.62 2.78
C ASN A 102 11.12 13.52 4.20
N TYR A 103 11.55 12.33 4.60
CA TYR A 103 12.24 12.13 5.87
C TYR A 103 13.54 12.95 5.94
N GLY A 104 14.41 12.84 4.93
CA GLY A 104 15.67 13.59 4.88
C GLY A 104 15.49 15.11 4.86
N LEU A 105 14.46 15.61 4.17
CA LEU A 105 14.11 17.04 4.17
C LEU A 105 13.67 17.52 5.56
N ARG A 106 12.84 16.75 6.26
CA ARG A 106 12.40 17.08 7.63
C ARG A 106 13.55 17.11 8.62
N GLU A 107 14.50 16.17 8.51
CA GLU A 107 15.70 16.19 9.36
C GLU A 107 16.60 17.41 9.05
N GLY A 108 16.79 17.72 7.76
CA GLY A 108 17.56 18.90 7.35
C GLY A 108 16.97 20.22 7.86
N ILE A 109 15.64 20.38 7.75
CA ILE A 109 14.94 21.58 8.26
C ILE A 109 15.02 21.65 9.80
N GLN A 110 14.85 20.53 10.51
CA GLN A 110 15.01 20.51 11.97
C GLN A 110 16.43 20.86 12.41
N ALA A 111 17.45 20.33 11.73
CA ALA A 111 18.85 20.61 12.02
C ALA A 111 19.20 22.10 11.77
N GLU A 112 18.68 22.70 10.70
CA GLU A 112 18.82 24.13 10.42
C GLU A 112 18.10 24.99 11.47
N MET A 113 16.87 24.64 11.87
CA MET A 113 16.14 25.35 12.92
C MET A 113 16.87 25.27 14.27
N ALA A 114 17.41 24.11 14.63
CA ALA A 114 18.20 23.92 15.85
C ALA A 114 19.48 24.78 15.84
N ARG A 115 20.19 24.85 14.69
CA ARG A 115 21.36 25.74 14.54
C ARG A 115 21.00 27.21 14.68
N ARG A 116 19.89 27.64 14.09
CA ARG A 116 19.42 29.03 14.21
C ARG A 116 19.01 29.37 15.65
N ALA A 117 18.38 28.44 16.36
CA ALA A 117 18.04 28.62 17.78
C ALA A 117 19.29 28.70 18.68
N GLN A 118 20.33 27.91 18.41
CA GLN A 118 21.60 27.96 19.14
C GLN A 118 22.44 29.21 18.86
N ASN A 119 22.28 29.84 17.68
CA ASN A 119 22.99 31.05 17.31
C ASN A 119 22.23 32.36 17.66
N SER A 120 21.07 32.26 18.31
CA SER A 120 20.24 33.40 18.69
C SER A 120 20.32 33.76 20.19
N ASP A 121 21.29 33.19 20.92
CA ASP A 121 21.62 33.51 22.32
C ASP A 121 22.92 34.31 22.40
#